data_AF-A0A524RLQ6-F1
#
_entry.id   AF-A0A524RLQ6-F1
#
_cell.length_a   1.000
_cell.length_b   1.000
_cell.length_c   1.000
_cell.angle_alpha   90.00
_cell.angle_beta   90.00
_cell.angle_gamma   90.00
#
_symmetry.space_group_name_H-M   'P 1'
#
loop_
_entity.id
_entity.type
_entity.pdbx_description
1 polymer ?
#
loop_
_entity_poly.entity_id
_entity_poly.type
_entity_poly.pdbx_seq_one_letter_code
_entity_poly.pdbx_strand_id
1 'polypeptide(L)' 'MAVAMDANRLHLKGLELQLTATAGALSPQVLGALARHGTPLRWAITACCRQGGQRLLSVEAVVLAESSQAMQP' A
#
# COMPACT_ATOMS: atom_id res chain seq x y z
N MET A 1 27.07 5.84 -1.50
CA MET A 1 27.19 4.39 -1.26
C MET A 1 25.85 3.77 -1.64
N ALA A 2 25.70 3.34 -2.89
CA ALA A 2 24.46 2.72 -3.36
C ALA A 2 24.51 1.24 -2.97
N VAL A 3 23.70 0.85 -1.99
CA VAL A 3 23.47 -0.56 -1.70
C VAL A 3 22.79 -1.11 -2.95
N ALA A 4 23.48 -1.97 -3.69
CA ALA A 4 22.87 -2.69 -4.80
C ALA A 4 21.74 -3.53 -4.19
N MET A 5 20.49 -3.05 -4.31
CA MET A 5 19.32 -3.82 -3.92
C MET A 5 19.34 -5.07 -4.77
N ASP A 6 19.51 -6.22 -4.12
CA ASP A 6 19.54 -7.52 -4.77
C ASP A 6 18.19 -7.74 -5.44
N ALA A 7 18.14 -7.59 -6.77
CA ALA A 7 16.90 -7.63 -7.54
C ALA A 7 16.13 -8.95 -7.34
N ASN A 8 16.82 -9.99 -6.86
CA ASN A 8 16.25 -11.30 -6.55
C ASN A 8 15.35 -11.31 -5.29
N ARG A 9 15.31 -10.21 -4.52
CA ARG A 9 14.44 -10.08 -3.33
C ARG A 9 13.19 -9.26 -3.57
N LEU A 10 13.07 -8.58 -4.70
CA LEU A 10 11.93 -7.74 -5.00
C LEU A 10 10.82 -8.57 -5.66
N HIS A 11 9.59 -8.43 -5.18
CA HIS A 11 8.42 -9.09 -5.76
C HIS A 11 7.24 -8.13 -5.85
N LEU A 12 6.36 -8.39 -6.83
CA LEU A 12 5.09 -7.70 -6.96
C LEU A 12 4.06 -8.31 -6.02
N LYS A 13 3.38 -7.46 -5.27
CA LYS A 13 2.32 -7.88 -4.35
C LYS A 13 1.05 -7.10 -4.63
N GLY A 14 -0.03 -7.82 -4.93
CA GLY A 14 -1.38 -7.27 -4.95
C GLY A 14 -1.90 -7.02 -3.54
N LEU A 15 -2.60 -5.91 -3.34
CA LEU A 15 -3.15 -5.49 -2.06
C LEU A 15 -4.56 -4.93 -2.23
N GLU A 16 -5.42 -5.29 -1.29
CA GLU A 16 -6.69 -4.61 -1.03
C GLU A 16 -6.62 -4.00 0.37
N LEU A 17 -6.92 -2.71 0.48
CA LEU A 17 -6.91 -1.99 1.75
C LEU A 17 -8.22 -1.25 1.95
N GLN A 18 -8.71 -1.26 3.19
CA GLN A 18 -9.72 -0.31 3.64
C GLN A 18 -9.06 0.79 4.48
N LEU A 19 -9.39 2.04 4.14
CA LEU A 19 -8.78 3.22 4.72
C LEU A 19 -9.87 4.16 5.22
N THR A 20 -9.79 4.62 6.46
CA THR A 20 -10.62 5.74 6.92
C THR A 20 -9.97 7.05 6.46
N ALA A 21 -10.62 7.77 5.56
CA ALA A 21 -10.13 9.04 5.05
C ALA A 21 -10.37 10.18 6.05
N THR A 22 -9.32 10.92 6.34
CA THR A 22 -9.40 12.19 7.09
C THR A 22 -9.67 13.35 6.14
N ALA A 23 -9.92 14.54 6.69
CA ALA A 23 -9.99 15.77 5.91
C ALA A 23 -8.70 16.00 5.12
N GLY A 24 -8.82 16.62 3.93
CA GLY A 24 -7.69 16.92 3.04
C GLY A 24 -7.60 16.02 1.81
N ALA A 25 -6.46 16.10 1.12
CA ALA A 25 -6.21 15.35 -0.11
C ALA A 25 -6.07 13.84 0.17
N LEU A 26 -6.67 13.01 -0.68
CA LEU A 26 -6.68 11.56 -0.52
C LEU A 26 -5.37 10.91 -0.96
N SER A 27 -4.75 11.40 -2.04
CA SER A 27 -3.52 10.84 -2.58
C SER A 27 -2.41 10.64 -1.54
N PRO A 28 -2.02 11.63 -0.71
CA PRO A 28 -0.99 11.43 0.31
C PRO A 28 -1.41 10.43 1.40
N GLN A 29 -2.70 10.37 1.75
CA GLN A 29 -3.21 9.41 2.73
C GLN A 29 -3.13 7.97 2.20
N VAL A 30 -3.55 7.76 0.95
CA VAL A 30 -3.48 6.45 0.28
C VAL A 30 -2.04 6.03 0.07
N LEU A 31 -1.17 6.91 -0.44
CA LEU A 31 0.25 6.62 -0.64
C LEU A 31 0.96 6.31 0.69
N GLY A 32 0.66 7.05 1.76
CA GLY A 32 1.19 6.78 3.09
C GLY A 32 0.76 5.42 3.65
N ALA A 33 -0.49 5.02 3.41
CA ALA A 33 -0.97 3.69 3.78
C ALA A 33 -0.28 2.58 2.98
N LEU A 34 -0.18 2.74 1.65
CA LEU A 34 0.45 1.76 0.76
C LEU A 34 1.96 1.62 1.04
N ALA A 35 2.65 2.71 1.38
CA ALA A 35 4.08 2.71 1.69
C ALA A 35 4.46 1.77 2.84
N ARG A 36 3.52 1.44 3.74
CA ARG A 36 3.71 0.47 4.82
C ARG A 36 3.84 -0.98 4.33
N HIS A 37 3.48 -1.23 3.08
CA HIS A 37 3.50 -2.56 2.47
C HIS A 37 4.55 -2.71 1.37
N GLY A 38 5.13 -1.60 0.89
CA GLY A 38 6.09 -1.57 -0.20
C GLY A 38 5.98 -0.27 -1.01
N THR A 39 6.72 -0.20 -2.12
CA THR A 39 6.65 0.96 -3.02
C THR A 39 5.43 0.82 -3.95
N PRO A 40 4.44 1.72 -3.91
CA PRO A 40 3.27 1.62 -4.78
C PRO A 40 3.64 1.87 -6.25
N LEU A 41 3.22 0.97 -7.13
CA LEU A 41 3.43 1.07 -8.58
C LEU A 41 2.16 1.51 -9.31
N ARG A 42 1.02 0.93 -8.93
CA ARG A 42 -0.32 1.28 -9.43
C ARG A 42 -1.32 1.12 -8.30
N TRP A 43 -2.28 2.03 -8.23
CA TRP A 43 -3.38 1.93 -7.28
C TRP A 43 -4.63 2.63 -7.81
N ALA A 44 -5.78 2.25 -7.26
CA ALA A 44 -7.05 2.89 -7.52
C ALA A 44 -7.93 2.84 -6.27
N ILE A 45 -8.70 3.90 -6.03
CA ILE A 45 -9.83 3.83 -5.10
C ILE A 45 -10.97 3.15 -5.84
N THR A 46 -11.41 1.99 -5.34
CA THR A 46 -12.45 1.17 -5.99
C THR A 46 -13.81 1.33 -5.34
N ALA A 47 -13.86 1.78 -4.09
CA ALA A 47 -15.10 2.17 -3.44
C ALA A 47 -14.88 3.33 -2.46
N CYS A 48 -15.92 4.14 -2.26
CA CYS A 48 -15.98 5.18 -1.24
C CYS A 48 -17.38 5.18 -0.62
N CYS A 49 -17.48 4.86 0.67
CA CYS A 49 -18.73 4.89 1.41
C CYS A 49 -18.63 5.75 2.66
N ARG A 50 -19.78 6.13 3.22
CA ARG A 50 -19.87 6.85 4.49
C ARG A 50 -20.40 5.89 5.55
N GLN A 51 -19.66 5.73 6.65
CA GLN A 51 -20.04 4.88 7.78
C GLN A 51 -19.78 5.63 9.08
N GLY A 52 -20.82 5.81 9.92
CA GLY A 52 -20.69 6.53 11.19
C GLY A 52 -20.17 7.97 11.05
N GLY A 53 -20.46 8.65 9.94
CA GLY A 53 -19.94 9.99 9.64
C GLY A 53 -18.51 10.04 9.08
N GLN A 54 -17.81 8.91 9.04
CA GLN A 54 -16.48 8.80 8.45
C GLN A 54 -16.55 8.35 6.99
N ARG A 55 -15.56 8.73 6.18
CA ARG A 55 -15.38 8.20 4.81
C ARG A 55 -14.48 6.98 4.87
N LEU A 56 -14.98 5.85 4.40
CA LEU A 56 -14.22 4.62 4.23
C LEU A 56 -13.92 4.43 2.74
N LEU A 57 -12.66 4.23 2.41
CA LEU A 57 -12.19 3.98 1.04
C LEU A 57 -11.76 2.53 0.93
N SER A 58 -12.15 1.86 -0.14
CA SER A 58 -11.49 0.63 -0.59
C SER A 58 -10.46 0.98 -1.65
N VAL A 59 -9.24 0.46 -1.51
CA VAL A 59 -8.13 0.69 -2.43
C VAL A 59 -7.56 -0.64 -2.89
N GLU A 60 -7.45 -0.81 -4.20
CA GLU A 60 -6.70 -1.90 -4.81
C GLU A 60 -5.35 -1.36 -5.30
N ALA A 61 -4.28 -2.10 -5.05
CA ALA A 61 -2.93 -1.67 -5.42
C ALA A 61 -2.02 -2.84 -5.79
N VAL A 62 -1.00 -2.51 -6.58
CA VAL A 62 0.19 -3.34 -6.76
C VAL A 62 1.37 -2.56 -6.18
N VAL A 63 2.08 -3.20 -5.26
CA VAL A 63 3.31 -2.66 -4.65
C VAL A 63 4.51 -3.54 -5.01
N LEU A 64 5.69 -2.91 -5.02
CA LEU A 64 6.97 -3.60 -5.01
C LEU A 64 7.39 -3.80 -3.54
N ALA A 65 7.45 -5.05 -3.11
CA ALA A 65 7.80 -5.43 -1.75
C ALA A 65 9.10 -6.25 -1.72
N GLU A 66 9.80 -6.22 -0.59
CA GLU A 66 10.96 -7.06 -0.35
C GLU A 66 10.54 -8.37 0.31
N SER A 67 11.04 -9.49 -0.23
CA SER A 67 10.90 -10.80 0.37
C SER A 67 11.65 -10.83 1.70
N SER A 68 10.93 -10.74 2.81
CA SER A 68 11.50 -11.05 4.12
C SER A 68 11.69 -12.56 4.21
N GLN A 69 12.94 -13.02 4.06
CA GLN A 69 13.31 -14.41 4.33
C GLN A 69 13.19 -14.63 5.85
N ALA A 70 11.99 -14.96 6.33
CA ALA A 70 11.81 -15.44 7.68
C ALA A 70 12.43 -16.84 7.77
N MET A 71 13.57 -16.92 8.46
CA MET A 71 14.14 -18.15 8.99
C MET A 71 13.03 -18.90 9.75
N GLN A 72 12.56 -20.02 9.21
CA GLN A 72 11.71 -20.97 9.94
C GLN A 72 12.63 -21.82 10.84
N PRO A 73 12.29 -22.02 12.12
CA PRO A 73 13.00 -22.96 13.00
C PRO A 73 12.78 -24.41 12.57
#